data_AF-A0A6P2DEL1-F1
#
_entry.id   AF-A0A6P2DEL1-F1
#
_cell.length_a   1.000
_cell.length_b   1.000
_cell.length_c   1.000
_cell.angle_alpha   90.00
_cell.angle_beta   90.00
_cell.angle_gamma   90.00
#
_symmetry.space_group_name_H-M   'P 1'
#
loop_
_entity.id
_entity.type
_entity.pdbx_description
1 polymer ?
#
loop_
_entity_poly.entity_id
_entity_poly.type
_entity_poly.pdbx_seq_one_letter_code
_entity_poly.pdbx_strand_id
1 'polypeptide(L)'
;MSARLRLPSLLPALDDRALLSRFTEQHDQPAFEQLVKRHSRLVFGVCRRTVRDAHLAEDAFQAVFLVLARNPRGAAEATSVGGWLFGVARRIGLAARRHEQRREKREQKAPTEQRIEETPQTDFNDVLRVLDEELAAIPDEPRAALVACFLEERTHDEAARELGWSLSTLRRRLDRGKELLRSRLARRGVTLAVGLLTGALASPARATTLAPAPSPTSVALATEALKRGIGTKLWATTVGVVLAVSGIAFGVAYEANSPPISPLDPVAERSEAPKAQFDVAPAPHAVAKPWVTVSGRIVFPKERAIPNPRLVPTNGIQDAEVWKSFAPLRYEDTIINDKNRGIANVVVWLRPDSDDRKASFPREKIRPLLVDPEAQEHHVLAVAGQFLPRTLAVRAGDRVTFTNRLKVPTNIRYTAATSDMASTVREFNVLVANDTSRTSEPLPELHSPDSFRSTVHPWMTGFVWAFDHPYFAVTDASGRFTIENAPAGKWRLVAWHEVVGFLGSAPGRLGEKVTIPESRAGTLELDPREFESRGWPAKK
;
A
#
# COMPACT_ATOMS: atom_id res chain seq x y z
N MET A 1 -39.99 3.51 -22.51
CA MET A 1 -39.33 3.22 -21.21
C MET A 1 -38.06 4.05 -21.14
N SER A 2 -38.06 5.17 -20.40
CA SER A 2 -36.87 6.04 -20.28
C SER A 2 -35.86 5.42 -19.32
N ALA A 3 -34.69 5.08 -19.85
CA ALA A 3 -33.52 4.71 -19.08
C ALA A 3 -33.05 5.91 -18.25
N ARG A 4 -33.19 5.84 -16.92
CA ARG A 4 -32.56 6.79 -16.01
C ARG A 4 -31.05 6.55 -16.04
N LEU A 5 -30.31 7.49 -16.63
CA LEU A 5 -28.87 7.66 -16.43
C LEU A 5 -28.61 7.71 -14.92
N ARG A 6 -27.90 6.70 -14.37
CA ARG A 6 -27.36 6.79 -13.01
C ARG A 6 -26.20 7.77 -13.05
N LEU A 7 -26.44 9.01 -12.64
CA LEU A 7 -25.36 9.94 -12.31
C LEU A 7 -24.47 9.31 -11.21
N PRO A 8 -23.13 9.44 -11.27
CA PRO A 8 -22.25 8.97 -10.21
C PRO A 8 -22.67 9.62 -8.88
N SER A 9 -22.80 8.80 -7.82
CA SER A 9 -23.18 9.31 -6.50
C SER A 9 -22.14 10.35 -6.05
N LEU A 10 -22.55 11.59 -5.83
CA LEU A 10 -21.67 12.66 -5.33
C LEU A 10 -21.28 12.48 -3.85
N LEU A 11 -21.84 11.46 -3.18
CA LEU A 11 -21.63 11.21 -1.75
C LEU A 11 -20.16 11.03 -1.33
N PRO A 12 -19.28 10.32 -2.08
CA PRO A 12 -17.87 10.19 -1.70
C PRO A 12 -17.10 11.52 -1.71
N ALA A 13 -17.57 12.52 -2.46
CA ALA A 13 -16.95 13.84 -2.56
C ALA A 13 -17.41 14.82 -1.47
N LEU A 14 -18.50 14.51 -0.75
CA LEU A 14 -18.98 15.33 0.35
C LEU A 14 -18.09 15.17 1.59
N ASP A 15 -17.93 16.25 2.34
CA ASP A 15 -17.31 16.23 3.67
C ASP A 15 -18.23 15.55 4.70
N ASP A 16 -17.66 15.22 5.87
CA ASP A 16 -18.39 14.46 6.89
C ASP A 16 -19.57 15.24 7.46
N ARG A 17 -19.50 16.57 7.52
CA ARG A 17 -20.61 17.41 8.01
C ARG A 17 -21.77 17.40 7.04
N ALA A 18 -21.51 17.51 5.73
CA ALA A 18 -22.51 17.43 4.70
C ALA A 18 -23.16 16.03 4.66
N LEU A 19 -22.36 14.97 4.80
CA LEU A 19 -22.88 13.61 4.90
C LEU A 19 -23.75 13.43 6.14
N LEU A 20 -23.32 13.96 7.29
CA LEU A 20 -24.08 13.90 8.54
C LEU A 20 -25.38 14.69 8.43
N SER A 21 -25.36 15.90 7.84
CA SER A 21 -26.54 16.73 7.60
C SER A 21 -27.58 16.01 6.74
N ARG A 22 -27.14 15.39 5.63
CA ARG A 22 -28.01 14.60 4.76
C ARG A 22 -28.63 13.41 5.49
N PHE A 23 -27.85 12.72 6.32
CA PHE A 23 -28.38 11.64 7.14
C PHE A 23 -29.41 12.15 8.16
N THR A 24 -29.14 13.27 8.83
CA THR A 24 -30.03 13.79 9.88
C THR A 24 -31.30 14.44 9.36
N GLU A 25 -31.20 15.20 8.27
CA GLU A 25 -32.29 16.03 7.76
C GLU A 25 -33.11 15.31 6.68
N GLN A 26 -32.45 14.48 5.87
CA GLN A 26 -33.07 13.84 4.70
C GLN A 26 -33.20 12.31 4.88
N HIS A 27 -32.75 11.77 6.02
CA HIS A 27 -32.70 10.34 6.28
C HIS A 27 -31.96 9.55 5.16
N ASP A 28 -30.94 10.19 4.57
CA ASP A 28 -30.14 9.65 3.46
C ASP A 28 -29.25 8.50 3.95
N GLN A 29 -29.77 7.28 3.85
CA GLN A 29 -29.07 6.06 4.27
C GLN A 29 -27.75 5.83 3.52
N PRO A 30 -27.64 6.06 2.20
CA PRO A 30 -26.35 6.11 1.52
C PRO A 30 -25.33 7.10 2.09
N ALA A 31 -25.76 8.28 2.56
CA ALA A 31 -24.86 9.24 3.22
C ALA A 31 -24.30 8.68 4.54
N PHE A 32 -25.13 8.00 5.33
CA PHE A 32 -24.68 7.30 6.54
C PHE A 32 -23.74 6.13 6.23
N GLU A 33 -24.04 5.34 5.21
CA GLU A 33 -23.18 4.25 4.75
C GLU A 33 -21.79 4.79 4.35
N GLN A 34 -21.74 5.95 3.71
CA GLN A 34 -20.49 6.61 3.37
C GLN A 34 -19.69 7.05 4.60
N LEU A 35 -20.34 7.57 5.64
CA LEU A 35 -19.70 7.87 6.94
C LEU A 35 -19.13 6.59 7.59
N VAL A 36 -19.90 5.50 7.59
CA VAL A 36 -19.45 4.20 8.13
C VAL A 36 -18.23 3.71 7.36
N LYS A 37 -18.27 3.71 6.02
CA LYS A 37 -17.16 3.30 5.17
C LYS A 37 -15.90 4.11 5.47
N ARG A 38 -16.02 5.45 5.51
CA ARG A 38 -14.92 6.39 5.71
C ARG A 38 -14.23 6.22 7.07
N HIS A 39 -14.98 6.08 8.16
CA HIS A 39 -14.42 5.98 9.51
C HIS A 39 -14.26 4.55 10.03
N SER A 40 -14.58 3.53 9.22
CA SER A 40 -14.54 2.12 9.62
C SER A 40 -13.18 1.71 10.21
N ARG A 41 -12.09 2.07 9.55
CA ARG A 41 -10.72 1.76 9.99
C ARG A 41 -10.36 2.40 11.33
N LEU A 42 -10.69 3.69 11.48
CA LEU A 42 -10.47 4.44 12.72
C LEU A 42 -11.18 3.75 13.89
N VAL A 43 -12.50 3.53 13.74
CA VAL A 43 -13.34 2.98 14.81
C VAL A 43 -12.93 1.56 15.16
N PHE A 44 -12.73 0.70 14.17
CA PHE A 44 -12.37 -0.70 14.42
C PHE A 44 -10.97 -0.82 15.03
N GLY A 45 -10.02 0.01 14.59
CA GLY A 45 -8.69 0.07 15.19
C GLY A 45 -8.72 0.45 16.66
N VAL A 46 -9.52 1.44 17.05
CA VAL A 46 -9.70 1.84 18.46
C VAL A 46 -10.37 0.72 19.27
N CYS A 47 -11.43 0.11 18.74
CA CYS A 47 -12.13 -1.00 19.40
C CYS A 47 -11.19 -2.19 19.66
N ARG A 48 -10.39 -2.61 18.67
CA ARG A 48 -9.44 -3.73 18.82
C ARG A 48 -8.26 -3.44 19.74
N ARG A 49 -7.80 -2.19 19.84
CA ARG A 49 -6.76 -1.83 20.83
C ARG A 49 -7.32 -1.76 22.25
N THR A 50 -8.60 -1.37 22.38
CA THR A 50 -9.26 -1.23 23.68
C THR A 50 -9.72 -2.58 24.24
N VAL A 51 -10.23 -3.44 23.37
CA VAL A 51 -10.81 -4.75 23.69
C VAL A 51 -9.92 -5.83 23.09
N ARG A 52 -9.31 -6.68 23.94
CA ARG A 52 -8.36 -7.73 23.52
C ARG A 52 -9.02 -8.93 22.81
N ASP A 53 -10.35 -8.99 22.82
CA ASP A 53 -11.16 -10.02 22.18
C ASP A 53 -11.70 -9.53 20.82
N ALA A 54 -11.59 -10.36 19.78
CA ALA A 54 -11.96 -10.00 18.42
C ALA A 54 -13.47 -9.82 18.23
N HIS A 55 -14.29 -10.67 18.85
CA HIS A 55 -15.74 -10.62 18.73
C HIS A 55 -16.31 -9.41 19.48
N LEU A 56 -15.82 -9.15 20.70
CA LEU A 56 -16.21 -7.96 21.45
C LEU A 56 -15.76 -6.66 20.77
N ALA A 57 -14.66 -6.67 20.01
CA ALA A 57 -14.25 -5.53 19.21
C ALA A 57 -15.20 -5.25 18.03
N GLU A 58 -15.73 -6.30 17.39
CA GLU A 58 -16.76 -6.17 16.35
C GLU A 58 -18.08 -5.65 16.92
N ASP A 59 -18.51 -6.15 18.08
CA ASP A 59 -19.71 -5.67 18.77
C ASP A 59 -19.56 -4.19 19.17
N ALA A 60 -18.40 -3.82 19.71
CA ALA A 60 -18.10 -2.43 20.06
C ALA A 60 -18.10 -1.53 18.83
N PHE A 61 -17.55 -1.99 17.70
CA PHE A 61 -17.56 -1.28 16.43
C PHE A 61 -18.99 -1.00 15.94
N GLN A 62 -19.86 -2.01 15.95
CA GLN A 62 -21.26 -1.84 15.56
C GLN A 62 -21.98 -0.86 16.49
N ALA A 63 -21.74 -0.96 17.80
CA ALA A 63 -22.33 -0.08 18.81
C ALA A 63 -21.93 1.39 18.61
N VAL A 64 -20.72 1.69 18.15
CA VAL A 64 -20.28 3.07 17.86
C VAL A 64 -21.14 3.71 16.79
N PHE A 65 -21.31 3.04 15.65
CA PHE A 65 -22.13 3.59 14.56
C PHE A 65 -23.62 3.61 14.91
N LEU A 66 -24.08 2.70 15.76
CA LEU A 66 -25.43 2.75 16.32
C LEU A 66 -25.64 3.98 17.24
N VAL A 67 -24.61 4.37 18.01
CA VAL A 67 -24.64 5.61 18.80
C VAL A 67 -24.63 6.84 17.88
N LEU A 68 -23.86 6.83 16.78
CA LEU A 68 -23.91 7.91 15.78
C LEU A 68 -25.31 8.04 15.17
N ALA A 69 -25.92 6.92 14.78
CA ALA A 69 -27.26 6.90 14.18
C ALA A 69 -28.34 7.43 15.15
N ARG A 70 -28.23 7.11 16.44
CA ARG A 70 -29.19 7.53 17.47
C ARG A 70 -28.96 8.93 18.02
N ASN A 71 -27.73 9.42 17.98
CA ASN A 71 -27.37 10.74 18.52
C ASN A 71 -26.35 11.46 17.62
N PRO A 72 -26.77 11.89 16.42
CA PRO A 72 -25.88 12.55 15.47
C PRO A 72 -25.47 13.96 15.90
N ARG A 73 -26.25 14.62 16.78
CA ARG A 73 -25.97 15.98 17.29
C ARG A 73 -24.60 16.09 17.94
N GLY A 74 -24.21 15.08 18.73
CA GLY A 74 -22.90 15.07 19.37
C GLY A 74 -21.74 15.08 18.37
N ALA A 75 -21.90 14.43 17.21
CA ALA A 75 -20.91 14.46 16.14
C ALA A 75 -20.93 15.77 15.35
N ALA A 76 -22.11 16.39 15.21
CA ALA A 76 -22.28 17.68 14.54
C ALA A 76 -21.67 18.85 15.33
N GLU A 77 -21.76 18.82 16.66
CA GLU A 77 -21.20 19.84 17.56
C GLU A 77 -19.69 19.70 17.80
N ALA A 78 -19.11 18.55 17.47
CA ALA A 78 -17.69 18.30 17.64
C ALA A 78 -16.85 19.02 16.57
N THR A 79 -15.56 19.21 16.87
CA THR A 79 -14.61 19.74 15.89
C THR A 79 -14.55 18.88 14.62
N SER A 80 -14.63 17.55 14.76
CA SER A 80 -14.70 16.60 13.64
C SER A 80 -15.53 15.37 13.99
N VAL A 81 -16.13 14.75 12.96
CA VAL A 81 -16.86 13.48 13.10
C VAL A 81 -15.89 12.37 13.48
N GLY A 82 -14.72 12.27 12.84
CA GLY A 82 -13.65 11.34 13.19
C GLY A 82 -13.19 11.48 14.65
N GLY A 83 -12.93 12.71 15.11
CA GLY A 83 -12.60 12.99 16.51
C GLY A 83 -13.70 12.58 17.48
N TRP A 84 -14.97 12.81 17.16
CA TRP A 84 -16.08 12.36 17.99
C TRP A 84 -16.17 10.82 18.04
N LEU A 85 -16.07 10.16 16.89
CA LEU A 85 -16.12 8.70 16.75
C LEU A 85 -15.00 8.01 17.53
N PHE A 86 -13.78 8.54 17.48
CA PHE A 86 -12.66 8.08 18.32
C PHE A 86 -13.04 8.06 19.81
N GLY A 87 -13.64 9.15 20.30
CA GLY A 87 -14.06 9.27 21.70
C GLY A 87 -15.15 8.27 22.09
N VAL A 88 -16.13 8.05 21.20
CA VAL A 88 -17.20 7.08 21.41
C VAL A 88 -16.66 5.65 21.41
N ALA A 89 -15.82 5.29 20.43
CA ALA A 89 -15.19 3.97 20.31
C ALA A 89 -14.42 3.58 21.56
N ARG A 90 -13.60 4.51 22.10
CA ARG A 90 -12.87 4.27 23.35
C ARG A 90 -13.81 4.05 24.54
N ARG A 91 -14.86 4.86 24.68
CA ARG A 91 -15.82 4.71 25.80
C ARG A 91 -16.55 3.36 25.76
N ILE A 92 -17.03 2.97 24.57
CA ILE A 92 -17.73 1.70 24.36
C ILE A 92 -16.78 0.53 24.59
N GLY A 93 -15.57 0.55 24.02
CA GLY A 93 -14.58 -0.50 24.23
C GLY A 93 -14.19 -0.68 25.70
N LEU A 94 -13.99 0.43 26.44
CA LEU A 94 -13.70 0.35 27.88
C LEU A 94 -14.87 -0.22 28.69
N ALA A 95 -16.11 0.11 28.31
CA ALA A 95 -17.29 -0.45 28.94
C ALA A 95 -17.41 -1.96 28.67
N ALA A 96 -17.21 -2.39 27.41
CA ALA A 96 -17.23 -3.80 27.01
C ALA A 96 -16.17 -4.62 27.75
N ARG A 97 -14.92 -4.13 27.82
CA ARG A 97 -13.85 -4.79 28.58
C ARG A 97 -14.17 -4.90 30.08
N ARG A 98 -14.72 -3.84 30.70
CA ARG A 98 -15.11 -3.89 32.12
C ARG A 98 -16.25 -4.89 32.36
N HIS A 99 -17.17 -5.02 31.42
CA HIS A 99 -18.25 -6.00 31.49
C HIS A 99 -17.68 -7.42 31.41
N GLU A 100 -16.78 -7.67 30.46
CA GLU A 100 -16.14 -8.98 30.28
C GLU A 100 -15.33 -9.41 31.51
N GLN A 101 -14.49 -8.52 32.04
CA GLN A 101 -13.73 -8.79 33.26
C GLN A 101 -14.62 -9.08 34.48
N ARG A 102 -15.84 -8.52 34.53
CA ARG A 102 -16.81 -8.83 35.59
C ARG A 102 -17.47 -10.17 35.36
N ARG A 103 -17.71 -10.56 34.10
CA ARG A 103 -18.24 -11.87 33.72
C ARG A 103 -17.24 -12.98 34.08
N GLU A 104 -16.00 -12.86 33.63
CA GLU A 104 -14.91 -13.80 33.95
C GLU A 104 -14.75 -14.01 35.47
N LYS A 105 -14.75 -12.91 36.26
CA LYS A 105 -14.66 -12.98 37.73
C LYS A 105 -15.88 -13.64 38.40
N ARG A 106 -17.04 -13.66 37.75
CA ARG A 106 -18.25 -14.34 38.25
C ARG A 106 -18.25 -15.82 37.85
N GLU A 107 -17.73 -16.14 36.67
CA GLU A 107 -17.61 -17.51 36.15
C GLU A 107 -16.48 -18.29 36.86
N GLN A 108 -15.38 -17.63 37.24
CA GLN A 108 -14.30 -18.21 38.07
C GLN A 108 -14.72 -18.54 39.52
N LYS A 109 -15.97 -18.23 39.91
CA LYS A 109 -16.56 -18.67 41.20
C LYS A 109 -17.31 -20.00 41.09
N ALA A 110 -17.35 -20.64 39.93
CA ALA A 110 -17.77 -22.04 39.77
C ALA A 110 -16.51 -22.95 39.74
N PRO A 111 -16.48 -24.09 40.46
CA PRO A 111 -15.27 -24.89 40.59
C PRO A 111 -15.04 -25.75 39.34
N THR A 112 -14.05 -25.36 38.51
CA THR A 112 -13.35 -26.25 37.57
C THR A 112 -11.87 -25.87 37.52
N GLU A 113 -11.04 -26.89 37.38
CA GLU A 113 -9.61 -26.99 37.69
C GLU A 113 -8.65 -25.97 37.04
N GLN A 114 -7.62 -25.69 37.84
CA GLN A 114 -6.32 -25.05 37.60
C GLN A 114 -6.00 -24.60 36.16
N ARG A 115 -6.04 -23.28 35.97
CA ARG A 115 -5.34 -22.60 34.87
C ARG A 115 -4.02 -22.04 35.40
N ILE A 116 -2.92 -22.42 34.74
CA ILE A 116 -1.56 -21.95 35.01
C ILE A 116 -1.52 -20.42 34.87
N GLU A 117 -1.04 -19.73 35.90
CA GLU A 117 -0.80 -18.29 35.88
C GLU A 117 0.46 -17.97 35.06
N GLU A 118 0.26 -17.38 33.88
CA GLU A 118 1.33 -16.72 33.13
C GLU A 118 1.54 -15.30 33.68
N THR A 119 2.75 -15.00 34.14
CA THR A 119 3.17 -13.67 34.62
C THR A 119 2.94 -12.59 33.55
N PRO A 120 2.44 -11.40 33.91
CA PRO A 120 2.14 -10.35 32.94
C PRO A 120 3.44 -9.72 32.43
N GLN A 121 3.87 -10.12 31.23
CA GLN A 121 4.75 -9.28 30.43
C GLN A 121 4.00 -7.98 30.12
N THR A 122 4.67 -6.84 30.26
CA THR A 122 4.09 -5.54 29.87
C THR A 122 3.86 -5.57 28.36
N ASP A 123 2.61 -5.84 27.99
CA ASP A 123 2.17 -6.10 26.63
C ASP A 123 2.25 -4.80 25.80
N PHE A 124 2.67 -4.88 24.54
CA PHE A 124 2.63 -3.78 23.58
C PHE A 124 1.22 -3.16 23.49
N ASN A 125 0.18 -3.95 23.72
CA ASN A 125 -1.21 -3.48 23.82
C ASN A 125 -1.46 -2.55 25.03
N ASP A 126 -0.69 -2.66 26.13
CA ASP A 126 -0.80 -1.73 27.25
C ASP A 126 -0.21 -0.35 26.93
N VAL A 127 0.85 -0.29 26.12
CA VAL A 127 1.42 0.97 25.62
C VAL A 127 0.44 1.67 24.67
N LEU A 128 -0.14 0.93 23.72
CA LEU A 128 -1.13 1.47 22.79
C LEU A 128 -2.41 1.94 23.51
N ARG A 129 -2.82 1.24 24.56
CA ARG A 129 -3.93 1.67 25.41
C ARG A 129 -3.62 2.98 26.12
N VAL A 130 -2.43 3.11 26.73
CA VAL A 130 -2.00 4.37 27.38
C VAL A 130 -1.98 5.52 26.36
N LEU A 131 -1.58 5.25 25.12
CA LEU A 131 -1.62 6.24 24.03
C LEU A 131 -3.05 6.70 23.73
N ASP A 132 -4.00 5.78 23.55
CA ASP A 132 -5.41 6.12 23.30
C ASP A 132 -6.04 6.85 24.52
N GLU A 133 -5.61 6.52 25.76
CA GLU A 133 -6.01 7.24 26.98
C GLU A 133 -5.52 8.70 26.99
N GLU A 134 -4.24 8.93 26.69
CA GLU A 134 -3.68 10.27 26.72
C GLU A 134 -4.17 11.11 25.53
N LEU A 135 -4.37 10.51 24.35
CA LEU A 135 -4.96 11.17 23.18
C LEU A 135 -6.41 11.62 23.46
N ALA A 136 -7.21 10.79 24.15
CA ALA A 136 -8.58 11.15 24.53
C ALA A 136 -8.66 12.29 25.54
N ALA A 137 -7.59 12.55 26.29
CA ALA A 137 -7.53 13.60 27.29
C ALA A 137 -6.97 14.93 26.76
N ILE A 138 -6.58 14.99 25.47
CA ILE A 138 -6.21 16.22 24.77
C ILE A 138 -7.49 17.02 24.44
N PRO A 139 -7.45 18.37 24.52
CA PRO A 139 -8.55 19.24 24.10
C PRO A 139 -9.02 18.95 22.66
N ASP A 140 -10.28 19.24 22.38
CA ASP A 140 -10.96 18.77 21.16
C ASP A 140 -10.24 19.19 19.86
N GLU A 141 -9.84 20.45 19.73
CA GLU A 141 -9.23 20.94 18.50
C GLU A 141 -7.84 20.34 18.20
N PRO A 142 -6.83 20.36 19.11
CA PRO A 142 -5.58 19.65 18.85
C PRO A 142 -5.76 18.15 18.66
N ARG A 143 -6.73 17.54 19.36
CA ARG A 143 -7.04 16.11 19.22
C ARG A 143 -7.62 15.79 17.85
N ALA A 144 -8.54 16.61 17.35
CA ALA A 144 -9.10 16.46 16.00
C ALA A 144 -8.00 16.53 14.93
N ALA A 145 -7.05 17.46 15.08
CA ALA A 145 -5.89 17.54 14.19
C ALA A 145 -5.05 16.24 14.20
N LEU A 146 -4.77 15.71 15.40
CA LEU A 146 -4.01 14.47 15.55
C LEU A 146 -4.76 13.25 14.99
N VAL A 147 -6.06 13.13 15.26
CA VAL A 147 -6.90 12.04 14.76
C VAL A 147 -6.93 12.05 13.23
N ALA A 148 -7.24 13.20 12.63
CA ALA A 148 -7.30 13.35 11.18
C ALA A 148 -5.97 12.95 10.51
N CYS A 149 -4.84 13.47 11.00
CA CYS A 149 -3.56 13.26 10.34
C CYS A 149 -2.93 11.89 10.64
N PHE A 150 -3.08 11.36 11.87
CA PHE A 150 -2.35 10.16 12.29
C PHE A 150 -3.23 8.90 12.36
N LEU A 151 -4.52 9.02 12.62
CA LEU A 151 -5.42 7.86 12.73
C LEU A 151 -6.31 7.68 11.49
N GLU A 152 -6.66 8.76 10.82
CA GLU A 152 -7.41 8.76 9.56
C GLU A 152 -6.49 8.89 8.33
N GLU A 153 -5.18 9.03 8.57
CA GLU A 153 -4.12 9.10 7.54
C GLU A 153 -4.34 10.22 6.51
N ARG A 154 -5.02 11.30 6.89
CA ARG A 154 -5.25 12.47 6.04
C ARG A 154 -3.96 13.25 5.84
N THR A 155 -3.76 13.78 4.63
CA THR A 155 -2.74 14.80 4.40
C THR A 155 -3.08 16.08 5.18
N HIS A 156 -2.08 16.93 5.44
CA HIS A 156 -2.33 18.20 6.10
C HIS A 156 -3.32 19.09 5.32
N ASP A 157 -3.30 19.06 3.98
CA ASP A 157 -4.24 19.85 3.18
C ASP A 157 -5.66 19.30 3.24
N GLU A 158 -5.83 17.98 3.22
CA GLU A 158 -7.14 17.33 3.41
C GLU A 158 -7.69 17.57 4.81
N ALA A 159 -6.88 17.37 5.85
CA ALA A 159 -7.27 17.60 7.24
C ALA A 159 -7.62 19.08 7.47
N ALA A 160 -6.89 20.02 6.87
CA ALA A 160 -7.19 21.44 6.97
C ALA A 160 -8.55 21.75 6.33
N ARG A 161 -8.82 21.19 5.14
CA ARG A 161 -10.10 21.35 4.44
C ARG A 161 -11.27 20.74 5.23
N GLU A 162 -11.10 19.50 5.70
CA GLU A 162 -12.12 18.76 6.45
C GLU A 162 -12.48 19.46 7.77
N LEU A 163 -11.47 20.00 8.46
CA LEU A 163 -11.65 20.69 9.74
C LEU A 163 -12.07 22.16 9.57
N GLY A 164 -12.14 22.67 8.33
CA GLY A 164 -12.48 24.06 8.04
C GLY A 164 -11.43 25.07 8.51
N TRP A 165 -10.15 24.69 8.50
CA TRP A 165 -9.04 25.50 9.01
C TRP A 165 -8.06 25.88 7.91
N SER A 166 -7.31 26.98 8.10
CA SER A 166 -6.13 27.24 7.29
C SER A 166 -5.04 26.21 7.59
N LEU A 167 -4.18 25.93 6.60
CA LEU A 167 -3.03 25.03 6.78
C LEU A 167 -2.12 25.48 7.94
N SER A 168 -1.93 26.79 8.12
CA SER A 168 -1.18 27.36 9.24
C SER A 168 -1.84 27.06 10.60
N THR A 169 -3.16 27.15 10.68
CA THR A 169 -3.92 26.84 11.89
C THR A 169 -3.86 25.35 12.22
N LEU A 170 -3.96 24.47 11.21
CA LEU A 170 -3.78 23.04 11.38
C LEU A 170 -2.38 22.72 11.93
N ARG A 171 -1.32 23.26 11.32
CA ARG A 171 0.06 23.04 11.77
C ARG A 171 0.25 23.45 13.24
N ARG A 172 -0.23 24.65 13.61
CA ARG A 172 -0.19 25.14 14.99
C ARG A 172 -0.93 24.20 15.96
N ARG A 173 -2.10 23.69 15.58
CA ARG A 173 -2.88 22.75 16.40
C ARG A 173 -2.24 21.37 16.49
N LEU A 174 -1.62 20.87 15.41
CA LEU A 174 -0.83 19.64 15.41
C LEU A 174 0.37 19.74 16.35
N ASP A 175 1.13 20.82 16.28
CA ASP A 175 2.29 21.04 17.13
C ASP A 175 1.88 21.13 18.60
N ARG A 176 0.79 21.86 18.88
CA ARG A 176 0.21 21.90 20.23
C ARG A 176 -0.27 20.53 20.70
N GLY A 177 -0.91 19.75 19.83
CA GLY A 177 -1.37 18.39 20.14
C GLY A 177 -0.20 17.45 20.47
N LYS A 178 0.86 17.45 19.64
CA LYS A 178 2.07 16.67 19.87
C LYS A 178 2.75 17.04 21.18
N GLU A 179 2.80 18.33 21.52
CA GLU A 179 3.36 18.80 22.78
C GLU A 179 2.58 18.32 24.00
N LEU A 180 1.26 18.46 23.95
CA LEU A 180 0.37 17.97 25.01
C LEU A 180 0.51 16.45 25.17
N LEU A 181 0.54 15.72 24.07
CA LEU A 181 0.68 14.26 24.10
C LEU A 181 2.02 13.82 24.68
N ARG A 182 3.12 14.47 24.27
CA ARG A 182 4.46 14.20 24.80
C ARG A 182 4.52 14.45 26.30
N SER A 183 4.04 15.61 26.75
CA SER A 183 4.00 15.98 28.17
C SER A 183 3.16 15.04 29.02
N ARG A 184 2.13 14.43 28.43
CA ARG A 184 1.24 13.46 29.10
C ARG A 184 1.84 12.08 29.18
N LEU A 185 2.42 11.59 28.09
CA LEU A 185 3.09 10.28 28.05
C LEU A 185 4.34 10.26 28.94
N ALA A 186 5.10 11.35 28.98
CA ALA A 186 6.24 11.49 29.89
C ALA A 186 5.82 11.35 31.37
N ARG A 187 4.68 11.94 31.77
CA ARG A 187 4.12 11.79 33.13
C ARG A 187 3.68 10.36 33.48
N ARG A 188 3.44 9.52 32.47
CA ARG A 188 3.12 8.10 32.63
C ARG A 188 4.35 7.18 32.61
N GLY A 189 5.56 7.76 32.62
CA GLY A 189 6.82 7.00 32.51
C GLY A 189 7.12 6.49 31.11
N VAL A 190 6.35 6.92 30.11
CA VAL A 190 6.56 6.55 28.71
C VAL A 190 7.47 7.60 28.07
N THR A 191 8.78 7.49 28.28
CA THR A 191 9.79 8.36 27.64
C THR A 191 10.05 7.90 26.21
N LEU A 192 9.18 8.30 25.28
CA LEU A 192 9.39 8.08 23.85
C LEU A 192 10.51 9.03 23.41
N ALA A 193 11.64 8.49 22.92
CA ALA A 193 12.55 9.28 22.10
C ALA A 193 11.71 9.98 21.01
N VAL A 194 12.02 11.23 20.66
CA VAL A 194 11.16 12.07 19.80
C VAL A 194 10.75 11.37 18.48
N GLY A 195 11.55 10.42 17.96
CA GLY A 195 11.21 9.57 16.81
C GLY A 195 10.18 8.44 17.08
N LEU A 196 10.03 7.97 18.31
CA LEU A 196 9.06 6.95 18.74
C LEU A 196 7.66 7.53 18.99
N LEU A 197 7.50 8.84 19.24
CA LEU A 197 6.17 9.47 19.27
C LEU A 197 5.55 9.55 17.88
N THR A 198 6.37 9.86 16.86
CA THR A 198 6.01 9.64 15.47
C THR A 198 5.84 8.17 15.16
N GLY A 199 6.64 7.24 15.70
CA GLY A 199 6.54 5.80 15.45
C GLY A 199 5.44 5.03 16.21
N ALA A 200 4.90 5.57 17.31
CA ALA A 200 3.82 4.98 18.11
C ALA A 200 2.46 5.53 17.69
N LEU A 201 2.40 6.79 17.21
CA LEU A 201 1.23 7.34 16.54
C LEU A 201 1.19 7.01 15.03
N ALA A 202 2.34 6.80 14.41
CA ALA A 202 2.49 6.28 13.05
C ALA A 202 2.97 4.82 13.03
N SER A 203 2.78 4.08 14.13
CA SER A 203 2.50 2.67 13.96
C SER A 203 1.15 2.65 13.28
N PRO A 204 1.04 2.24 12.00
CA PRO A 204 -0.25 1.80 11.55
C PRO A 204 -0.65 0.76 12.59
N ALA A 205 -1.86 0.82 13.11
CA ALA A 205 -2.47 -0.37 13.64
C ALA A 205 -2.53 -1.39 12.49
N ARG A 206 -1.39 -2.06 12.21
CA ARG A 206 -1.27 -3.29 11.45
C ARG A 206 -1.40 -4.46 12.42
N ALA A 207 -2.35 -4.32 13.33
CA ALA A 207 -3.31 -5.38 13.45
C ALA A 207 -4.15 -5.31 12.18
N THR A 208 -4.17 -6.35 11.35
CA THR A 208 -5.22 -6.55 10.34
C THR A 208 -6.53 -6.71 11.10
N THR A 209 -7.08 -5.59 11.53
CA THR A 209 -8.46 -5.50 11.95
C THR A 209 -9.21 -5.52 10.63
N LEU A 210 -9.52 -6.70 10.10
CA LEU A 210 -10.56 -6.87 9.07
C LEU A 210 -11.81 -6.22 9.65
N ALA A 211 -12.04 -4.93 9.36
CA ALA A 211 -13.30 -4.31 9.73
C ALA A 211 -14.37 -5.17 9.04
N PRO A 212 -15.35 -5.71 9.78
CA PRO A 212 -16.42 -6.46 9.14
C PRO A 212 -17.00 -5.56 8.05
N ALA A 213 -17.16 -6.10 6.84
CA ALA A 213 -17.89 -5.42 5.78
C ALA A 213 -19.24 -4.97 6.37
N PRO A 214 -19.79 -3.79 5.98
CA PRO A 214 -21.07 -3.34 6.48
C PRO A 214 -22.09 -4.46 6.22
N SER A 215 -22.45 -5.17 7.27
CA SER A 215 -23.40 -6.28 7.18
C SER A 215 -24.77 -5.67 6.86
N PRO A 216 -25.67 -6.37 6.17
CA PRO A 216 -27.05 -5.92 5.95
C PRO A 216 -27.76 -5.54 7.27
N THR A 217 -27.27 -6.04 8.40
CA THR A 217 -27.65 -5.65 9.77
C THR A 217 -27.32 -4.21 10.15
N SER A 218 -26.22 -3.63 9.67
CA SER A 218 -25.85 -2.23 9.97
C SER A 218 -26.76 -1.22 9.23
N VAL A 219 -27.15 -1.58 8.00
CA VAL A 219 -28.13 -0.88 7.16
C VAL A 219 -29.55 -1.09 7.70
N ALA A 220 -29.92 -2.30 8.15
CA ALA A 220 -31.21 -2.59 8.78
C ALA A 220 -31.38 -1.91 10.15
N LEU A 221 -30.30 -1.69 10.90
CA LEU A 221 -30.33 -0.95 12.16
C LEU A 221 -30.60 0.55 11.96
N ALA A 222 -30.12 1.15 10.86
CA ALA A 222 -30.47 2.52 10.49
C ALA A 222 -31.98 2.66 10.21
N THR A 223 -32.59 1.65 9.57
CA THR A 223 -34.05 1.63 9.34
C THR A 223 -34.86 1.41 10.63
N GLU A 224 -34.33 0.67 11.61
CA GLU A 224 -35.05 0.38 12.86
C GLU A 224 -34.91 1.50 13.90
N ALA A 225 -33.77 2.21 13.91
CA ALA A 225 -33.57 3.41 14.73
C ALA A 225 -34.49 4.57 14.30
N LEU A 226 -34.86 4.62 13.01
CA LEU A 226 -35.79 5.62 12.47
C LEU A 226 -37.25 5.38 12.91
N LYS A 227 -37.61 4.14 13.27
CA LYS A 227 -38.98 3.76 13.65
C LYS A 227 -39.33 4.02 15.12
N ARG A 228 -38.33 4.18 16.00
CA ARG A 228 -38.58 4.43 17.43
C ARG A 228 -38.39 5.91 17.75
N GLY A 229 -39.52 6.61 17.76
CA GLY A 229 -39.63 8.02 18.10
C GLY A 229 -39.02 8.39 19.46
N ILE A 230 -38.71 9.68 19.56
CA ILE A 230 -38.03 10.39 20.64
C ILE A 230 -38.72 10.14 21.99
N GLY A 231 -38.01 9.43 22.88
CA GLY A 231 -38.36 9.30 24.29
C GLY A 231 -37.18 9.76 25.16
N THR A 232 -37.23 11.00 25.65
CA THR A 232 -36.28 11.59 26.58
C THR A 232 -36.41 10.96 27.96
N LYS A 233 -35.73 9.83 28.17
CA LYS A 233 -35.29 9.27 29.47
C LYS A 233 -34.72 7.90 29.18
N LEU A 234 -33.40 7.75 29.23
CA LEU A 234 -32.64 6.52 29.58
C LEU A 234 -31.20 6.66 29.07
N TRP A 235 -30.39 7.41 29.81
CA TRP A 235 -28.93 7.44 29.67
C TRP A 235 -28.27 6.14 30.21
N ALA A 236 -29.03 5.21 30.81
CA ALA A 236 -28.46 4.23 31.76
C ALA A 236 -28.61 2.71 31.46
N THR A 237 -29.14 2.23 30.32
CA THR A 237 -29.37 0.76 30.17
C THR A 237 -28.98 0.10 28.84
N THR A 238 -28.17 0.72 27.98
CA THR A 238 -27.75 0.12 26.69
C THR A 238 -26.46 -0.71 26.73
N VAL A 239 -26.11 -1.28 27.90
CA VAL A 239 -25.05 -2.31 28.02
C VAL A 239 -25.66 -3.73 28.16
N GLY A 240 -26.99 -3.88 28.18
CA GLY A 240 -27.62 -5.12 28.67
C GLY A 240 -28.34 -6.06 27.69
N VAL A 241 -28.45 -5.82 26.38
CA VAL A 241 -29.46 -6.55 25.55
C VAL A 241 -28.95 -7.24 24.28
N VAL A 242 -27.64 -7.32 24.00
CA VAL A 242 -27.17 -8.05 22.78
C VAL A 242 -26.86 -9.54 23.04
N LEU A 243 -26.89 -10.03 24.29
CA LEU A 243 -26.55 -11.42 24.64
C LEU A 243 -27.72 -12.44 24.64
N ALA A 244 -28.80 -12.21 23.90
CA ALA A 244 -29.87 -13.21 23.83
C ALA A 244 -30.66 -13.17 22.52
N VAL A 245 -30.12 -13.76 21.45
CA VAL A 245 -30.86 -14.67 20.54
C VAL A 245 -29.83 -15.61 19.89
N SER A 246 -29.69 -16.82 20.45
CA SER A 246 -29.13 -17.98 19.76
C SER A 246 -30.29 -18.85 19.27
N GLY A 247 -30.22 -19.30 18.01
CA GLY A 247 -30.95 -20.46 17.52
C GLY A 247 -32.22 -20.16 16.72
N ILE A 248 -32.15 -20.39 15.41
CA ILE A 248 -33.01 -21.35 14.69
C ILE A 248 -32.16 -21.91 13.53
N ALA A 249 -31.97 -23.22 13.55
CA ALA A 249 -31.46 -24.00 12.44
C ALA A 249 -32.56 -24.17 11.38
N PHE A 250 -32.20 -24.10 10.09
CA PHE A 250 -32.90 -24.83 9.05
C PHE A 250 -31.92 -25.19 7.94
N GLY A 251 -31.64 -26.49 7.83
CA GLY A 251 -30.94 -27.07 6.70
C GLY A 251 -31.93 -27.32 5.56
N VAL A 252 -31.47 -27.09 4.33
CA VAL A 252 -32.00 -27.76 3.15
C VAL A 252 -30.80 -28.11 2.28
N ALA A 253 -30.67 -29.41 2.00
CA ALA A 253 -29.67 -29.98 1.12
C ALA A 253 -29.84 -29.46 -0.31
N TYR A 254 -28.73 -29.29 -1.05
CA TYR A 254 -28.78 -29.46 -2.49
C TYR A 254 -27.55 -30.23 -2.97
N GLU A 255 -27.87 -31.21 -3.78
CA GLU A 255 -27.09 -32.34 -4.25
C GLU A 255 -26.21 -31.94 -5.45
N ALA A 256 -25.10 -32.66 -5.60
CA ALA A 256 -24.14 -32.50 -6.67
C ALA A 256 -24.78 -32.77 -8.03
N ASN A 257 -24.60 -31.86 -8.99
CA ASN A 257 -24.69 -32.21 -10.40
C ASN A 257 -23.74 -31.34 -11.23
N SER A 258 -22.58 -31.89 -11.58
CA SER A 258 -21.70 -31.35 -12.62
C SER A 258 -22.03 -32.06 -13.94
N PRO A 259 -22.26 -31.37 -15.06
CA PRO A 259 -22.30 -32.03 -16.36
C PRO A 259 -20.89 -32.45 -16.80
N PRO A 260 -20.76 -33.54 -17.57
CA PRO A 260 -19.46 -34.11 -17.93
C PRO A 260 -18.75 -33.26 -18.99
N ILE A 261 -17.43 -33.22 -18.87
CA ILE A 261 -16.49 -32.73 -19.87
C ILE A 261 -16.43 -33.77 -20.99
N SER A 262 -16.78 -33.37 -22.23
CA SER A 262 -16.51 -34.19 -23.42
C SER A 262 -15.03 -34.13 -23.80
N PRO A 263 -14.45 -35.22 -24.35
CA PRO A 263 -13.03 -35.28 -24.69
C PRO A 263 -12.69 -34.40 -25.90
N LEU A 264 -11.49 -33.81 -25.88
CA LEU A 264 -10.88 -33.16 -27.02
C LEU A 264 -10.33 -34.20 -28.00
N ASP A 265 -10.78 -34.13 -29.25
CA ASP A 265 -10.18 -34.87 -30.36
C ASP A 265 -8.77 -34.32 -30.70
N PRO A 266 -7.85 -35.17 -31.20
CA PRO A 266 -6.46 -34.82 -31.40
C PRO A 266 -6.23 -33.86 -32.57
N VAL A 267 -5.29 -32.94 -32.36
CA VAL A 267 -4.76 -32.00 -33.35
C VAL A 267 -4.16 -32.77 -34.53
N ALA A 268 -4.76 -32.61 -35.71
CA ALA A 268 -4.20 -33.03 -36.99
C ALA A 268 -3.00 -32.13 -37.36
N GLU A 269 -1.90 -32.78 -37.77
CA GLU A 269 -0.69 -32.17 -38.31
C GLU A 269 -0.99 -31.18 -39.43
N ARG A 270 -0.44 -29.96 -39.31
CA ARG A 270 -0.44 -28.98 -40.40
C ARG A 270 0.75 -29.25 -41.32
N SER A 271 0.38 -29.71 -42.51
CA SER A 271 1.21 -29.86 -43.72
C SER A 271 1.98 -28.59 -44.11
N GLU A 272 3.19 -28.83 -44.60
CA GLU A 272 4.20 -27.89 -45.10
C GLU A 272 3.99 -27.61 -46.61
N ALA A 273 4.00 -26.35 -47.04
CA ALA A 273 4.25 -25.91 -48.43
C ALA A 273 4.36 -24.37 -48.53
N PRO A 274 4.97 -23.78 -49.59
CA PRO A 274 6.27 -24.06 -50.21
C PRO A 274 7.18 -22.80 -50.23
N LYS A 275 8.51 -23.00 -50.37
CA LYS A 275 9.52 -21.94 -50.46
C LYS A 275 9.42 -21.16 -51.79
N ALA A 276 9.21 -19.85 -51.71
CA ALA A 276 9.43 -18.93 -52.82
C ALA A 276 10.80 -18.25 -52.66
N GLN A 277 11.70 -18.51 -53.62
CA GLN A 277 12.94 -17.74 -53.81
C GLN A 277 12.60 -16.41 -54.50
N PHE A 278 13.09 -15.31 -53.96
CA PHE A 278 13.08 -14.01 -54.64
C PHE A 278 14.52 -13.62 -54.97
N ASP A 279 14.76 -13.30 -56.24
CA ASP A 279 16.02 -12.79 -56.75
C ASP A 279 16.37 -11.44 -56.08
N VAL A 280 17.58 -11.35 -55.54
CA VAL A 280 18.10 -10.17 -54.84
C VAL A 280 18.74 -9.22 -55.86
N ALA A 281 18.10 -8.08 -56.10
CA ALA A 281 18.74 -6.92 -56.74
C ALA A 281 19.88 -6.38 -55.84
N PRO A 282 20.96 -5.80 -56.42
CA PRO A 282 22.12 -5.37 -55.64
C PRO A 282 21.73 -4.28 -54.64
N ALA A 283 22.18 -4.45 -53.39
CA ALA A 283 21.80 -3.63 -52.25
C ALA A 283 22.13 -2.14 -52.49
N PRO A 284 21.18 -1.22 -52.25
CA PRO A 284 21.48 0.21 -52.20
C PRO A 284 22.41 0.46 -51.00
N HIS A 285 23.40 1.34 -51.21
CA HIS A 285 24.41 1.70 -50.21
C HIS A 285 23.77 2.01 -48.84
N ALA A 286 24.19 1.26 -47.81
CA ALA A 286 23.67 1.38 -46.46
C ALA A 286 23.90 2.80 -45.91
N VAL A 287 22.82 3.58 -45.83
CA VAL A 287 22.72 4.77 -45.00
C VAL A 287 23.07 4.37 -43.57
N ALA A 288 23.95 5.12 -42.90
CA ALA A 288 24.28 4.89 -41.50
C ALA A 288 22.98 4.74 -40.69
N LYS A 289 22.89 3.73 -39.82
CA LYS A 289 21.69 3.57 -38.99
C LYS A 289 21.65 4.74 -38.00
N PRO A 290 20.57 5.54 -37.93
CA PRO A 290 20.45 6.57 -36.91
C PRO A 290 20.23 5.96 -35.50
N TRP A 291 20.06 4.65 -35.42
CA TRP A 291 19.74 3.89 -34.21
C TRP A 291 20.87 2.92 -33.89
N VAL A 292 21.35 2.96 -32.65
CA VAL A 292 22.48 2.16 -32.14
C VAL A 292 22.01 1.41 -30.88
N THR A 293 22.38 0.15 -30.75
CA THR A 293 22.20 -0.59 -29.50
C THR A 293 23.28 -0.15 -28.52
N VAL A 294 22.90 0.38 -27.35
CA VAL A 294 23.85 0.78 -26.31
C VAL A 294 23.90 -0.32 -25.26
N SER A 295 25.06 -0.92 -25.07
CA SER A 295 25.29 -1.96 -24.07
C SER A 295 26.35 -1.51 -23.09
N GLY A 296 26.31 -2.07 -21.89
CA GLY A 296 27.33 -1.77 -20.87
C GLY A 296 27.13 -2.60 -19.61
N ARG A 297 27.94 -2.30 -18.60
CA ARG A 297 27.88 -2.97 -17.31
C ARG A 297 27.94 -1.98 -16.15
N ILE A 298 27.10 -2.20 -15.16
CA ILE A 298 27.17 -1.54 -13.85
C ILE A 298 27.83 -2.49 -12.86
N VAL A 299 28.93 -2.06 -12.24
CA VAL A 299 29.73 -2.90 -11.34
C VAL A 299 29.87 -2.27 -9.96
N PHE A 300 30.00 -3.10 -8.94
CA PHE A 300 30.21 -2.68 -7.56
C PHE A 300 31.69 -2.26 -7.35
N PRO A 301 31.95 -1.10 -6.70
CA PRO A 301 33.29 -0.50 -6.62
C PRO A 301 34.35 -1.48 -6.13
N LYS A 302 35.48 -1.63 -6.84
CA LYS A 302 36.46 -2.71 -6.60
C LYS A 302 37.08 -2.68 -5.20
N GLU A 303 37.25 -1.49 -4.64
CA GLU A 303 37.92 -1.23 -3.37
C GLU A 303 37.03 -1.55 -2.16
N ARG A 304 35.74 -1.87 -2.37
CA ARG A 304 34.77 -2.20 -1.32
C ARG A 304 34.60 -3.71 -1.18
N ALA A 305 34.43 -4.18 0.05
CA ALA A 305 34.01 -5.56 0.28
C ALA A 305 32.55 -5.73 -0.18
N ILE A 306 32.25 -6.84 -0.87
CA ILE A 306 30.86 -7.17 -1.22
C ILE A 306 30.10 -7.37 0.11
N PRO A 307 28.99 -6.64 0.35
CA PRO A 307 28.22 -6.78 1.56
C PRO A 307 27.62 -8.18 1.67
N ASN A 308 27.59 -8.73 2.89
CA ASN A 308 26.88 -9.97 3.15
C ASN A 308 25.39 -9.79 2.87
N PRO A 309 24.72 -10.79 2.27
CA PRO A 309 23.27 -10.75 2.08
C PRO A 309 22.55 -10.50 3.40
N ARG A 310 21.63 -9.54 3.40
CA ARG A 310 20.80 -9.25 4.57
C ARG A 310 19.78 -10.36 4.76
N LEU A 311 19.77 -10.94 5.96
CA LEU A 311 18.82 -11.98 6.34
C LEU A 311 17.54 -11.38 6.91
N VAL A 312 16.40 -11.99 6.58
CA VAL A 312 15.10 -11.67 7.18
C VAL A 312 15.04 -12.28 8.58
N PRO A 313 14.70 -11.51 9.63
CA PRO A 313 14.44 -12.07 10.95
C PRO A 313 13.26 -13.04 10.88
N THR A 314 13.51 -14.33 11.16
CA THR A 314 12.48 -15.38 11.08
C THR A 314 11.63 -15.52 12.35
N ASN A 315 12.02 -14.84 13.43
CA ASN A 315 11.32 -14.90 14.71
C ASN A 315 9.98 -14.16 14.60
N GLY A 316 8.87 -14.85 14.89
CA GLY A 316 7.53 -14.25 14.94
C GLY A 316 6.88 -14.01 13.57
N ILE A 317 7.35 -14.65 12.49
CA ILE A 317 6.64 -14.65 11.21
C ILE A 317 5.33 -15.46 11.37
N GLN A 318 4.19 -14.83 11.10
CA GLN A 318 2.85 -15.40 11.30
C GLN A 318 2.66 -16.75 10.58
N ASP A 319 3.18 -16.88 9.36
CA ASP A 319 3.07 -18.09 8.52
C ASP A 319 4.41 -18.86 8.44
N ALA A 320 5.17 -18.91 9.53
CA ALA A 320 6.54 -19.44 9.55
C ALA A 320 6.69 -20.81 8.87
N GLU A 321 5.72 -21.72 9.00
CA GLU A 321 5.75 -23.05 8.37
C GLU A 321 5.91 -23.00 6.84
N VAL A 322 5.26 -22.03 6.18
CA VAL A 322 5.37 -21.85 4.72
C VAL A 322 6.76 -21.39 4.32
N TRP A 323 7.43 -20.67 5.22
CA TRP A 323 8.74 -20.07 5.00
C TRP A 323 9.92 -20.96 5.39
N LYS A 324 9.69 -22.00 6.21
CA LYS A 324 10.74 -22.93 6.66
C LYS A 324 11.48 -23.57 5.49
N SER A 325 10.79 -23.97 4.42
CA SER A 325 11.41 -24.57 3.23
C SER A 325 12.26 -23.59 2.41
N PHE A 326 12.18 -22.29 2.70
CA PHE A 326 12.90 -21.23 2.00
C PHE A 326 13.94 -20.54 2.89
N ALA A 327 14.16 -21.03 4.12
CA ALA A 327 15.16 -20.49 5.02
C ALA A 327 16.60 -20.84 4.57
N PRO A 328 17.58 -19.94 4.75
CA PRO A 328 17.43 -18.59 5.30
C PRO A 328 16.86 -17.61 4.26
N LEU A 329 15.81 -16.88 4.66
CA LEU A 329 15.23 -15.82 3.83
C LEU A 329 16.16 -14.61 3.75
N ARG A 330 16.21 -13.99 2.57
CA ARG A 330 17.07 -12.83 2.27
C ARG A 330 16.21 -11.68 1.78
N TYR A 331 16.67 -10.44 2.01
CA TYR A 331 15.99 -9.25 1.47
C TYR A 331 16.14 -9.11 -0.05
N GLU A 332 17.15 -9.76 -0.66
CA GLU A 332 17.48 -9.70 -2.09
C GLU A 332 17.54 -8.26 -2.66
N ASP A 333 17.84 -7.29 -1.79
CA ASP A 333 17.90 -5.85 -2.07
C ASP A 333 19.27 -5.42 -2.60
N THR A 334 20.26 -6.31 -2.57
CA THR A 334 21.59 -6.09 -3.13
C THR A 334 22.12 -7.42 -3.64
N ILE A 335 22.10 -7.59 -4.96
CA ILE A 335 22.62 -8.77 -5.65
C ILE A 335 23.86 -8.34 -6.42
N ILE A 336 25.01 -8.78 -5.94
CA ILE A 336 26.31 -8.48 -6.54
C ILE A 336 26.95 -9.80 -6.95
N ASN A 337 27.33 -9.90 -8.22
CA ASN A 337 28.07 -11.04 -8.73
C ASN A 337 29.47 -11.08 -8.10
N ASP A 338 29.82 -12.18 -7.46
CA ASP A 338 31.11 -12.38 -6.79
C ASP A 338 32.31 -12.33 -7.75
N LYS A 339 32.16 -12.85 -8.97
CA LYS A 339 33.23 -12.96 -9.96
C LYS A 339 33.50 -11.67 -10.72
N ASN A 340 32.45 -11.04 -11.23
CA ASN A 340 32.56 -9.88 -12.12
C ASN A 340 32.10 -8.56 -11.48
N ARG A 341 31.66 -8.61 -10.21
CA ARG A 341 31.17 -7.49 -9.42
C ARG A 341 29.94 -6.78 -10.00
N GLY A 342 29.29 -7.35 -11.01
CA GLY A 342 28.08 -6.79 -11.60
C GLY A 342 26.93 -6.65 -10.60
N ILE A 343 26.19 -5.55 -10.67
CA ILE A 343 25.05 -5.27 -9.80
C ILE A 343 23.76 -5.54 -10.56
N ALA A 344 22.94 -6.48 -10.09
CA ALA A 344 21.62 -6.75 -10.67
C ALA A 344 20.59 -5.68 -10.27
N ASN A 345 19.46 -5.63 -10.98
CA ASN A 345 18.30 -4.78 -10.65
C ASN A 345 18.59 -3.27 -10.64
N VAL A 346 19.63 -2.83 -11.37
CA VAL A 346 19.89 -1.40 -11.61
C VAL A 346 19.08 -0.96 -12.81
N VAL A 347 18.23 0.06 -12.64
CA VAL A 347 17.52 0.67 -13.76
C VAL A 347 18.44 1.68 -14.42
N VAL A 348 18.65 1.52 -15.73
CA VAL A 348 19.53 2.37 -16.55
C VAL A 348 18.72 2.96 -17.68
N TRP A 349 18.83 4.26 -17.94
CA TRP A 349 18.12 4.91 -19.04
C TRP A 349 18.87 6.09 -19.63
N LEU A 350 18.50 6.46 -20.85
CA LEU A 350 18.98 7.65 -21.53
C LEU A 350 18.06 8.84 -21.25
N ARG A 351 18.65 10.02 -21.08
CA ARG A 351 17.95 11.30 -20.99
C ARG A 351 18.66 12.37 -21.85
N PRO A 352 17.99 13.49 -22.19
CA PRO A 352 18.63 14.59 -22.88
C PRO A 352 19.88 15.09 -22.16
N ASP A 353 20.88 15.56 -22.91
CA ASP A 353 22.01 16.32 -22.35
C ASP A 353 21.55 17.72 -21.93
N SER A 354 20.90 17.77 -20.77
CA SER A 354 20.36 18.98 -20.17
C SER A 354 20.54 18.94 -18.66
N ASP A 355 20.83 20.10 -18.07
CA ASP A 355 20.89 20.30 -16.62
C ASP A 355 19.49 20.45 -15.99
N ASP A 356 18.44 20.63 -16.81
CA ASP A 356 17.08 20.58 -16.33
C ASP A 356 16.71 19.14 -15.93
N ARG A 357 16.38 18.96 -14.65
CA ARG A 357 16.00 17.66 -14.07
C ARG A 357 14.66 17.13 -14.60
N LYS A 358 13.84 17.99 -15.20
CA LYS A 358 12.52 17.66 -15.77
C LYS A 358 12.54 17.59 -17.30
N ALA A 359 13.71 17.67 -17.93
CA ALA A 359 13.81 17.57 -19.38
C ALA A 359 13.27 16.22 -19.88
N SER A 360 12.14 16.26 -20.59
CA SER A 360 11.54 15.11 -21.25
C SER A 360 12.36 14.65 -22.46
N PHE A 361 12.24 13.38 -22.82
CA PHE A 361 12.92 12.85 -24.00
C PHE A 361 12.31 13.47 -25.27
N PRO A 362 13.10 13.96 -26.25
CA PRO A 362 12.55 14.62 -27.42
C PRO A 362 11.82 13.58 -28.27
N ARG A 363 10.52 13.75 -28.46
CA ARG A 363 9.64 12.76 -29.08
C ARG A 363 10.02 12.49 -30.54
N GLU A 364 10.53 13.51 -31.24
CA GLU A 364 11.07 13.42 -32.60
C GLU A 364 12.39 12.63 -32.71
N LYS A 365 13.06 12.39 -31.57
CA LYS A 365 14.27 11.56 -31.48
C LYS A 365 13.95 10.12 -31.11
N ILE A 366 12.69 9.77 -30.84
CA ILE A 366 12.28 8.38 -30.64
C ILE A 366 12.11 7.71 -31.99
N ARG A 367 12.55 6.44 -32.11
CA ARG A 367 12.37 5.65 -33.33
C ARG A 367 10.89 5.64 -33.71
N PRO A 368 10.50 5.97 -34.96
CA PRO A 368 9.09 6.17 -35.30
C PRO A 368 8.14 5.04 -34.89
N LEU A 369 8.59 3.78 -35.00
CA LEU A 369 7.82 2.60 -34.60
C LEU A 369 7.68 2.40 -33.09
N LEU A 370 8.37 3.20 -32.26
CA LEU A 370 8.43 3.10 -30.80
C LEU A 370 7.88 4.36 -30.09
N VAL A 371 7.34 5.32 -30.85
CA VAL A 371 6.80 6.57 -30.31
C VAL A 371 5.56 6.29 -29.46
N ASP A 372 4.57 5.63 -30.06
CA ASP A 372 3.30 5.26 -29.41
C ASP A 372 3.12 3.73 -29.49
N PRO A 373 3.84 2.96 -28.65
CA PRO A 373 3.65 1.52 -28.61
C PRO A 373 2.25 1.18 -28.07
N GLU A 374 1.71 0.04 -28.49
CA GLU A 374 0.55 -0.54 -27.82
C GLU A 374 0.91 -0.86 -26.36
N ALA A 375 -0.01 -0.55 -25.44
CA ALA A 375 0.19 -0.77 -24.02
C ALA A 375 0.41 -2.26 -23.72
N GLN A 376 1.44 -2.56 -22.94
CA GLN A 376 1.78 -3.92 -22.57
C GLN A 376 1.41 -4.23 -21.13
N GLU A 377 1.18 -5.51 -20.86
CA GLU A 377 0.99 -6.02 -19.50
C GLU A 377 2.27 -6.74 -19.04
N HIS A 378 2.80 -6.31 -17.90
CA HIS A 378 4.01 -6.87 -17.29
C HIS A 378 3.65 -7.66 -16.04
N HIS A 379 4.24 -8.84 -15.87
CA HIS A 379 3.90 -9.72 -14.76
C HIS A 379 4.93 -9.66 -13.62
N VAL A 380 4.42 -9.54 -12.40
CA VAL A 380 5.19 -9.64 -11.16
C VAL A 380 4.63 -10.78 -10.32
N LEU A 381 5.47 -11.75 -10.02
CA LEU A 381 5.10 -12.92 -9.24
C LEU A 381 5.49 -12.72 -7.78
N ALA A 382 4.54 -12.81 -6.85
CA ALA A 382 4.85 -13.03 -5.45
C ALA A 382 5.22 -14.50 -5.27
N VAL A 383 6.49 -14.76 -4.99
CA VAL A 383 7.06 -16.10 -4.80
C VAL A 383 7.76 -16.18 -3.45
N ALA A 384 8.43 -17.29 -3.20
CA ALA A 384 9.15 -17.57 -1.98
C ALA A 384 10.15 -16.45 -1.57
N GLY A 385 9.68 -15.53 -0.73
CA GLY A 385 10.49 -14.51 -0.07
C GLY A 385 10.68 -13.22 -0.86
N GLN A 386 10.11 -13.10 -2.06
CA GLN A 386 10.36 -11.96 -2.94
C GLN A 386 9.29 -11.77 -4.03
N PHE A 387 9.35 -10.61 -4.69
CA PHE A 387 8.66 -10.39 -5.96
C PHE A 387 9.63 -10.61 -7.12
N LEU A 388 9.16 -11.28 -8.18
CA LEU A 388 9.94 -11.52 -9.40
C LEU A 388 9.21 -10.98 -10.63
N PRO A 389 9.82 -10.09 -11.42
CA PRO A 389 11.07 -9.39 -11.11
C PRO A 389 10.91 -8.42 -9.92
N ARG A 390 12.01 -8.17 -9.20
CA ARG A 390 12.05 -7.23 -8.08
C ARG A 390 11.99 -5.78 -8.55
N THR A 391 12.63 -5.50 -9.68
CA THR A 391 12.70 -4.17 -10.27
C THR A 391 12.25 -4.24 -11.72
N LEU A 392 11.35 -3.34 -12.09
CA LEU A 392 10.82 -3.22 -13.45
C LEU A 392 11.12 -1.84 -14.00
N ALA A 393 11.34 -1.79 -15.31
CA ALA A 393 11.30 -0.59 -16.12
C ALA A 393 10.34 -0.87 -17.28
N VAL A 394 9.32 -0.04 -17.44
CA VAL A 394 8.24 -0.24 -18.41
C VAL A 394 7.92 1.06 -19.17
N ARG A 395 7.03 1.03 -20.16
CA ARG A 395 6.55 2.23 -20.83
C ARG A 395 5.42 2.87 -20.03
N ALA A 396 5.36 4.20 -20.04
CA ALA A 396 4.14 4.91 -19.64
C ALA A 396 2.97 4.43 -20.52
N GLY A 397 1.84 4.11 -19.89
CA GLY A 397 0.68 3.45 -20.50
C GLY A 397 0.61 1.95 -20.19
N ASP A 398 1.73 1.30 -19.84
CA ASP A 398 1.75 -0.12 -19.51
C ASP A 398 1.05 -0.41 -18.17
N ARG A 399 0.65 -1.67 -17.99
CA ARG A 399 0.05 -2.18 -16.74
C ARG A 399 0.98 -3.21 -16.10
N VAL A 400 0.91 -3.32 -14.77
CA VAL A 400 1.62 -4.36 -14.02
C VAL A 400 0.62 -5.27 -13.33
N THR A 401 0.73 -6.57 -13.61
CA THR A 401 -0.11 -7.62 -13.03
C THR A 401 0.67 -8.41 -12.00
N PHE A 402 0.19 -8.33 -10.77
CA PHE A 402 0.76 -8.99 -9.62
C PHE A 402 0.05 -10.32 -9.37
N THR A 403 0.73 -11.44 -9.58
CA THR A 403 0.20 -12.79 -9.37
C THR A 403 0.80 -13.39 -8.11
N ASN A 404 -0.05 -13.91 -7.21
CA ASN A 404 0.44 -14.59 -6.02
C ASN A 404 0.62 -16.09 -6.28
N ARG A 405 1.86 -16.58 -6.26
CA ARG A 405 2.19 -18.01 -6.40
C ARG A 405 2.45 -18.71 -5.06
N LEU A 406 2.34 -18.00 -3.95
CA LEU A 406 2.48 -18.56 -2.62
C LEU A 406 1.20 -19.28 -2.19
N LYS A 407 1.34 -20.34 -1.39
CA LYS A 407 0.20 -21.06 -0.79
C LYS A 407 -0.62 -20.19 0.16
N VAL A 408 -0.03 -19.11 0.67
CA VAL A 408 -0.70 -18.14 1.54
C VAL A 408 -1.09 -16.89 0.75
N PRO A 409 -2.24 -16.25 1.07
CA PRO A 409 -2.59 -14.98 0.49
C PRO A 409 -1.52 -13.91 0.74
N THR A 410 -1.17 -13.14 -0.29
CA THR A 410 -0.18 -12.07 -0.20
C THR A 410 -0.88 -10.72 -0.30
N ASN A 411 -0.71 -9.86 0.69
CA ASN A 411 -1.31 -8.53 0.66
C ASN A 411 -0.37 -7.53 -0.03
N ILE A 412 -0.65 -7.25 -1.30
CA ILE A 412 0.19 -6.43 -2.18
C ILE A 412 -0.27 -4.97 -2.06
N ARG A 413 0.64 -4.13 -1.58
CA ARG A 413 0.50 -2.68 -1.57
C ARG A 413 1.34 -2.07 -2.69
N TYR A 414 0.67 -1.40 -3.62
CA TYR A 414 1.27 -0.50 -4.60
C TYR A 414 1.19 0.93 -4.08
N THR A 415 2.32 1.64 -4.06
CA THR A 415 2.45 3.00 -3.51
C THR A 415 3.18 3.89 -4.50
N ALA A 416 2.59 5.03 -4.82
CA ALA A 416 3.18 6.00 -5.70
C ALA A 416 4.28 6.80 -4.99
N ALA A 417 5.31 7.19 -5.72
CA ALA A 417 6.40 8.00 -5.17
C ALA A 417 5.96 9.44 -4.85
N THR A 418 5.02 9.97 -5.63
CA THR A 418 4.42 11.30 -5.41
C THR A 418 3.06 11.15 -4.75
N SER A 419 2.70 12.10 -3.89
CA SER A 419 1.42 12.13 -3.19
C SER A 419 0.47 13.17 -3.80
N ASP A 420 0.39 13.21 -5.13
CA ASP A 420 -0.58 14.06 -5.84
C ASP A 420 -1.92 13.33 -6.03
N MET A 421 -2.96 14.07 -6.39
CA MET A 421 -4.30 13.48 -6.46
C MET A 421 -4.43 12.44 -7.58
N ALA A 422 -3.68 12.57 -8.67
CA ALA A 422 -3.67 11.58 -9.75
C ALA A 422 -2.91 10.30 -9.34
N SER A 423 -1.87 10.43 -8.52
CA SER A 423 -1.06 9.32 -8.03
C SER A 423 -1.74 8.50 -6.93
N THR A 424 -2.57 9.12 -6.08
CA THR A 424 -3.34 8.38 -5.05
C THR A 424 -4.41 7.43 -5.62
N VAL A 425 -4.99 7.75 -6.79
CA VAL A 425 -6.01 6.91 -7.44
C VAL A 425 -5.43 5.57 -7.92
N ARG A 426 -4.14 5.54 -8.26
CA ARG A 426 -3.43 4.34 -8.73
C ARG A 426 -2.84 3.49 -7.60
N GLU A 427 -2.83 3.99 -6.36
CA GLU A 427 -2.41 3.21 -5.19
C GLU A 427 -3.47 2.16 -4.82
N PHE A 428 -3.00 0.99 -4.37
CA PHE A 428 -3.89 -0.03 -3.85
C PHE A 428 -3.19 -0.87 -2.78
N ASN A 429 -3.99 -1.51 -1.94
CA ASN A 429 -3.52 -2.45 -0.93
C ASN A 429 -4.52 -3.61 -0.87
N VAL A 430 -4.25 -4.67 -1.63
CA VAL A 430 -5.20 -5.76 -1.84
C VAL A 430 -4.61 -7.10 -1.46
N LEU A 431 -5.43 -7.93 -0.83
CA LEU A 431 -5.12 -9.33 -0.60
C LEU A 431 -5.25 -10.08 -1.93
N VAL A 432 -4.16 -10.68 -2.40
CA VAL A 432 -4.13 -11.53 -3.60
C VAL A 432 -4.05 -12.98 -3.13
N ALA A 433 -5.11 -13.74 -3.37
CA ALA A 433 -5.17 -15.16 -3.01
C ALA A 433 -4.22 -16.00 -3.88
N ASN A 434 -3.91 -17.22 -3.46
CA ASN A 434 -3.08 -18.16 -4.22
C ASN A 434 -3.61 -18.33 -5.66
N ASP A 435 -2.70 -18.26 -6.63
CA ASP A 435 -2.93 -18.34 -8.07
C ASP A 435 -3.93 -17.32 -8.65
N THR A 436 -4.21 -16.25 -7.90
CA THR A 436 -4.95 -15.09 -8.40
C THR A 436 -4.03 -13.91 -8.69
N SER A 437 -4.57 -12.92 -9.41
CA SER A 437 -3.82 -11.76 -9.86
C SER A 437 -4.54 -10.44 -9.56
N ARG A 438 -3.76 -9.38 -9.40
CA ARG A 438 -4.22 -7.98 -9.39
C ARG A 438 -3.45 -7.18 -10.42
N THR A 439 -4.16 -6.53 -11.33
CA THR A 439 -3.58 -5.62 -12.32
C THR A 439 -3.68 -4.16 -11.86
N SER A 440 -2.62 -3.38 -12.12
CA SER A 440 -2.61 -1.93 -11.89
C SER A 440 -3.45 -1.18 -12.92
N GLU A 441 -3.76 0.08 -12.62
CA GLU A 441 -4.11 1.04 -13.67
C GLU A 441 -2.89 1.30 -14.59
N PRO A 442 -3.10 1.87 -15.80
CA PRO A 442 -2.00 2.25 -16.67
C PRO A 442 -1.05 3.20 -15.95
N LEU A 443 0.25 2.93 -16.03
CA LEU A 443 1.25 3.72 -15.34
C LEU A 443 1.51 5.04 -16.10
N PRO A 444 1.52 6.20 -15.43
CA PRO A 444 1.97 7.43 -16.06
C PRO A 444 3.50 7.43 -16.20
N GLU A 445 4.05 8.45 -16.85
CA GLU A 445 5.49 8.71 -16.76
C GLU A 445 5.89 8.95 -15.30
N LEU A 446 6.96 8.29 -14.86
CA LEU A 446 7.46 8.35 -13.50
C LEU A 446 8.83 9.02 -13.45
N HIS A 447 8.92 10.13 -12.73
CA HIS A 447 10.20 10.78 -12.43
C HIS A 447 10.85 10.28 -11.12
N SER A 448 10.20 9.33 -10.44
CA SER A 448 10.65 8.62 -9.24
C SER A 448 9.93 7.27 -9.19
N PRO A 449 10.56 6.20 -8.68
CA PRO A 449 10.00 4.85 -8.79
C PRO A 449 8.82 4.66 -7.86
N ASP A 450 7.72 4.18 -8.40
CA ASP A 450 6.63 3.66 -7.58
C ASP A 450 7.09 2.32 -6.97
N SER A 451 6.57 1.98 -5.80
CA SER A 451 6.97 0.78 -5.05
C SER A 451 5.80 -0.18 -4.87
N PHE A 452 6.09 -1.47 -4.88
CA PHE A 452 5.14 -2.49 -4.50
C PHE A 452 5.75 -3.39 -3.41
N ARG A 453 4.97 -3.69 -2.37
CA ARG A 453 5.45 -4.50 -1.24
C ARG A 453 4.37 -5.38 -0.66
N SER A 454 4.78 -6.45 0.00
CA SER A 454 3.85 -7.19 0.86
C SER A 454 3.69 -6.44 2.18
N THR A 455 2.45 -6.21 2.61
CA THR A 455 2.19 -5.56 3.90
C THR A 455 2.26 -6.52 5.09
N VAL A 456 2.16 -7.82 4.82
CA VAL A 456 2.28 -8.92 5.79
C VAL A 456 3.72 -9.43 5.86
N HIS A 457 4.44 -9.40 4.74
CA HIS A 457 5.84 -9.83 4.62
C HIS A 457 6.73 -8.68 4.13
N PRO A 458 7.02 -7.66 4.96
CA PRO A 458 7.58 -6.38 4.48
C PRO A 458 8.96 -6.46 3.82
N TRP A 459 9.68 -7.57 3.98
CA TRP A 459 10.94 -7.82 3.27
C TRP A 459 10.73 -8.02 1.77
N MET A 460 9.55 -8.48 1.36
CA MET A 460 9.15 -8.53 -0.05
C MET A 460 8.81 -7.11 -0.51
N THR A 461 9.74 -6.49 -1.20
CA THR A 461 9.59 -5.16 -1.80
C THR A 461 10.14 -5.18 -3.21
N GLY A 462 9.52 -4.42 -4.11
CA GLY A 462 10.01 -4.17 -5.44
C GLY A 462 9.61 -2.79 -5.93
N PHE A 463 10.13 -2.43 -7.10
CA PHE A 463 10.04 -1.09 -7.64
C PHE A 463 9.73 -1.12 -9.14
N VAL A 464 8.97 -0.14 -9.60
CA VAL A 464 8.70 0.06 -11.03
C VAL A 464 9.02 1.49 -11.43
N TRP A 465 9.74 1.61 -12.54
CA TRP A 465 9.88 2.85 -13.30
C TRP A 465 9.04 2.75 -14.56
N ALA A 466 8.41 3.86 -14.97
CA ALA A 466 7.70 3.95 -16.23
C ALA A 466 8.18 5.19 -17.01
N PHE A 467 8.58 4.98 -18.26
CA PHE A 467 9.19 6.01 -19.10
C PHE A 467 8.32 6.31 -20.32
N ASP A 468 8.28 7.57 -20.75
CA ASP A 468 7.60 8.01 -21.97
C ASP A 468 8.40 7.69 -23.27
N HIS A 469 9.62 7.16 -23.14
CA HIS A 469 10.51 6.73 -24.23
C HIS A 469 11.00 5.29 -24.00
N PRO A 470 11.48 4.55 -25.03
CA PRO A 470 11.83 3.12 -24.90
C PRO A 470 13.28 2.88 -24.46
N TYR A 471 14.03 3.95 -24.20
CA TYR A 471 15.49 3.90 -24.04
C TYR A 471 15.92 3.67 -22.59
N PHE A 472 15.52 2.52 -22.05
CA PHE A 472 15.83 2.07 -20.70
C PHE A 472 16.07 0.57 -20.66
N ALA A 473 16.68 0.10 -19.57
CA ALA A 473 16.94 -1.31 -19.30
C ALA A 473 17.05 -1.54 -17.78
N VAL A 474 16.93 -2.81 -17.37
CA VAL A 474 17.27 -3.27 -16.01
C VAL A 474 18.46 -4.21 -16.12
N THR A 475 19.46 -4.05 -15.26
CA THR A 475 20.65 -4.89 -15.30
C THR A 475 20.37 -6.34 -14.89
N ASP A 476 21.00 -7.27 -15.60
CA ASP A 476 20.98 -8.70 -15.27
C ASP A 476 21.85 -9.04 -14.05
N ALA A 477 21.90 -10.32 -13.66
CA ALA A 477 22.72 -10.82 -12.55
C ALA A 477 24.24 -10.61 -12.73
N SER A 478 24.71 -10.24 -13.92
CA SER A 478 26.09 -9.87 -14.23
C SER A 478 26.30 -8.36 -14.33
N GLY A 479 25.28 -7.56 -13.98
CA GLY A 479 25.28 -6.12 -14.07
C GLY A 479 25.15 -5.58 -15.49
N ARG A 480 24.83 -6.42 -16.47
CA ARG A 480 24.79 -6.04 -17.89
C ARG A 480 23.44 -5.46 -18.25
N PHE A 481 23.45 -4.42 -19.09
CA PHE A 481 22.24 -3.84 -19.68
C PHE A 481 22.42 -3.65 -21.18
N THR A 482 21.30 -3.65 -21.90
CA THR A 482 21.23 -3.37 -23.34
C THR A 482 20.03 -2.48 -23.60
N ILE A 483 20.26 -1.33 -24.22
CA ILE A 483 19.24 -0.39 -24.66
C ILE A 483 19.24 -0.42 -26.19
N GLU A 484 18.21 -0.99 -26.77
CA GLU A 484 18.11 -1.13 -28.22
C GLU A 484 17.64 0.17 -28.89
N ASN A 485 18.04 0.34 -30.15
CA ASN A 485 17.52 1.38 -31.03
C ASN A 485 17.70 2.81 -30.53
N ALA A 486 18.73 3.09 -29.70
CA ALA A 486 18.98 4.42 -29.16
C ALA A 486 19.41 5.40 -30.26
N PRO A 487 18.90 6.65 -30.27
CA PRO A 487 19.29 7.66 -31.25
C PRO A 487 20.76 8.05 -31.11
N ALA A 488 21.45 8.22 -32.24
CA ALA A 488 22.74 8.92 -32.24
C ALA A 488 22.60 10.35 -31.68
N GLY A 489 23.66 10.83 -31.02
CA GLY A 489 23.69 12.16 -30.42
C GLY A 489 24.33 12.20 -29.03
N LYS A 490 24.22 13.36 -28.39
CA LYS A 490 24.68 13.59 -27.01
C LYS A 490 23.53 13.36 -26.05
N TRP A 491 23.76 12.47 -25.09
CA TRP A 491 22.78 12.07 -24.08
C TRP A 491 23.44 12.01 -22.71
N ARG A 492 22.64 11.75 -21.67
CA ARG A 492 23.16 11.32 -20.38
C ARG A 492 22.61 9.95 -20.04
N LEU A 493 23.47 9.10 -19.51
CA LEU A 493 23.12 7.80 -18.97
C LEU A 493 22.87 7.95 -17.47
N VAL A 494 21.66 7.63 -17.02
CA VAL A 494 21.32 7.61 -15.60
C VAL A 494 21.22 6.17 -15.14
N ALA A 495 21.66 5.90 -13.92
CA ALA A 495 21.48 4.60 -13.28
C ALA A 495 20.94 4.78 -11.86
N TRP A 496 19.97 3.95 -11.47
CA TRP A 496 19.32 3.96 -10.16
C TRP A 496 19.23 2.54 -9.58
N HIS A 497 19.52 2.41 -8.29
CA HIS A 497 19.42 1.16 -7.53
C HIS A 497 18.70 1.41 -6.20
N GLU A 498 17.84 0.48 -5.79
CA GLU A 498 16.90 0.68 -4.68
C GLU A 498 17.55 1.08 -3.34
N VAL A 499 18.71 0.50 -3.01
CA VAL A 499 19.37 0.73 -1.72
C VAL A 499 20.11 2.06 -1.67
N VAL A 500 20.69 2.47 -2.80
CA VAL A 500 21.68 3.56 -2.83
C VAL A 500 21.28 4.74 -3.69
N GLY A 501 20.12 4.68 -4.32
CA GLY A 501 19.59 5.73 -5.17
C GLY A 501 20.34 5.80 -6.50
N PHE A 502 20.72 7.01 -6.90
CA PHE A 502 21.37 7.26 -8.18
C PHE A 502 22.89 6.99 -8.12
N LEU A 503 23.46 6.56 -9.24
CA LEU A 503 24.90 6.47 -9.47
C LEU A 503 25.54 7.84 -9.22
N GLY A 504 26.51 7.95 -8.29
CA GLY A 504 27.06 9.26 -7.91
C GLY A 504 26.19 10.05 -6.93
N SER A 505 25.25 9.40 -6.24
CA SER A 505 24.36 10.01 -5.23
C SER A 505 23.42 11.07 -5.82
N ALA A 506 22.98 12.07 -5.03
CA ALA A 506 21.99 13.06 -5.48
C ALA A 506 22.36 13.81 -6.79
N PRO A 507 23.63 14.23 -7.03
CA PRO A 507 24.04 14.81 -8.32
C PRO A 507 23.87 13.85 -9.50
N GLY A 508 24.04 12.56 -9.23
CA GLY A 508 23.86 11.44 -10.15
C GLY A 508 22.53 11.37 -10.89
N ARG A 509 21.49 12.01 -10.36
CA ARG A 509 20.17 12.10 -11.01
C ARG A 509 20.22 12.82 -12.36
N LEU A 510 21.26 13.62 -12.61
CA LEU A 510 21.51 14.23 -13.91
C LEU A 510 22.10 13.26 -14.94
N GLY A 511 22.67 12.13 -14.50
CA GLY A 511 23.35 11.16 -15.36
C GLY A 511 24.72 11.61 -15.83
N GLU A 512 25.46 10.65 -16.37
CA GLU A 512 26.79 10.86 -16.92
C GLU A 512 26.70 11.06 -18.43
N LYS A 513 27.46 12.01 -18.97
CA LYS A 513 27.43 12.30 -20.41
C LYS A 513 27.89 11.08 -21.21
N VAL A 514 27.15 10.79 -22.27
CA VAL A 514 27.47 9.74 -23.25
C VAL A 514 27.21 10.28 -24.65
N THR A 515 28.12 10.01 -25.58
CA THR A 515 27.95 10.36 -26.99
C THR A 515 27.73 9.06 -27.75
N ILE A 516 26.56 8.94 -28.37
CA ILE A 516 26.22 7.82 -29.24
C ILE A 516 26.59 8.24 -30.68
N PRO A 517 27.59 7.60 -31.30
CA PRO A 517 28.02 7.98 -32.64
C PRO A 517 26.96 7.60 -33.68
N GLU A 518 26.91 8.36 -34.77
CA GLU A 518 26.26 7.91 -36.00
C GLU A 518 27.12 6.77 -36.57
N SER A 519 26.69 5.53 -36.37
CA SER A 519 27.52 4.35 -36.61
C SER A 519 26.89 3.38 -37.62
N ARG A 520 27.74 2.73 -38.43
CA ARG A 520 27.36 1.52 -39.18
C ARG A 520 27.30 0.28 -38.30
N ALA A 521 28.11 0.23 -37.23
CA ALA A 521 28.13 -0.86 -36.26
C ALA A 521 26.93 -0.75 -35.34
N GLY A 522 26.12 -1.80 -35.30
CA GLY A 522 24.83 -1.83 -34.62
C GLY A 522 24.87 -1.72 -33.10
N THR A 523 26.05 -1.73 -32.47
CA THR A 523 26.21 -1.72 -31.01
C THR A 523 27.35 -0.80 -30.56
N LEU A 524 27.08 0.03 -29.56
CA LEU A 524 28.04 0.80 -28.76
C LEU A 524 28.18 0.12 -27.39
N GLU A 525 29.34 -0.46 -27.12
CA GLU A 525 29.68 -0.97 -25.79
C GLU A 525 30.29 0.15 -24.95
N LEU A 526 29.68 0.46 -23.82
CA LEU A 526 30.19 1.42 -22.84
C LEU A 526 31.10 0.72 -21.85
N ASP A 527 32.16 1.42 -21.43
CA ASP A 527 33.03 0.93 -20.35
C ASP A 527 32.23 0.63 -19.08
N PRO A 528 32.61 -0.41 -18.31
CA PRO A 528 31.98 -0.71 -17.03
C PRO A 528 31.99 0.50 -16.10
N ARG A 529 30.81 0.87 -15.58
CA ARG A 529 30.66 2.00 -14.66
C ARG A 529 30.60 1.49 -13.23
N GLU A 530 31.52 1.96 -12.40
CA GLU A 530 31.51 1.65 -10.98
C GLU A 530 30.39 2.41 -10.28
N PHE A 531 29.48 1.70 -9.62
CA PHE A 531 28.36 2.30 -8.92
C PHE A 531 28.78 2.86 -7.58
N GLU A 532 29.53 3.96 -7.58
CA GLU A 532 29.92 4.61 -6.34
C GLU A 532 28.78 5.46 -5.76
N SER A 533 28.40 5.17 -4.51
CA SER A 533 27.40 5.92 -3.76
C SER A 533 27.73 5.92 -2.27
N ARG A 534 27.43 7.03 -1.58
CA ARG A 534 27.56 7.12 -0.12
C ARG A 534 26.61 6.19 0.64
N GLY A 535 25.57 5.69 -0.04
CA GLY A 535 24.59 4.76 0.54
C GLY A 535 25.10 3.34 0.73
N TRP A 536 26.21 2.95 0.08
CA TRP A 536 26.80 1.64 0.30
C TRP A 536 27.41 1.56 1.71
N PRO A 537 27.37 0.38 2.36
CA PRO A 537 28.04 0.17 3.64
C PRO A 537 29.50 0.64 3.61
N ALA A 538 29.94 1.27 4.69
CA ALA A 538 31.32 1.73 4.84
C ALA A 538 32.29 0.55 4.74
N LYS A 539 33.51 0.83 4.26
CA LYS A 539 34.62 -0.13 4.30
C LYS A 539 34.85 -0.49 5.77
N LYS A 540 34.66 -1.76 6.13
CA LYS A 540 35.04 -2.26 7.45
C LYS A 540 36.55 -2.22 7.63
#